data_AF-A0A7C5VG68-F1
#
_entry.id   AF-A0A7C5VG68-F1
#
_cell.length_a   1.000
_cell.length_b   1.000
_cell.length_c   1.000
_cell.angle_alpha   90.00
_cell.angle_beta   90.00
_cell.angle_gamma   90.00
#
_symmetry.space_group_name_H-M   'P 1'
#
loop_
_entity.id
_entity.type
_entity.pdbx_description
1 polymer ?
#
loop_
_entity_poly.entity_id
_entity_poly.type
_entity_poly.pdbx_seq_one_letter_code
_entity_poly.pdbx_strand_id
1 'polypeptide(L)'
;MPLLLCPNCQVGMKEVERRGVLVDVCPQCGGVWLDRGELEKLLAAAKEVERAYEEEREAYYRREGKPYRKKKGFLEVFDLFD
;
A
#
# COMPACT_ATOMS: atom_id res chain seq x y z
N MET A 1 28.26 10.80 10.20
CA MET A 1 26.79 10.70 10.15
C MET A 1 26.36 9.80 11.29
N PRO A 2 25.49 10.25 12.20
CA PRO A 2 25.02 9.39 13.27
C PRO A 2 24.22 8.24 12.64
N LEU A 3 24.53 7.00 13.06
CA LEU A 3 23.77 5.82 12.67
C LEU A 3 22.43 5.88 13.40
N LEU A 4 21.34 6.16 12.67
CA LEU A 4 20.00 6.05 13.24
C LEU A 4 19.77 4.58 13.61
N LEU A 5 19.55 4.29 14.89
CA LEU A 5 19.36 2.94 15.39
C LEU A 5 17.87 2.66 15.53
N CYS A 6 17.44 1.49 15.07
CA CYS A 6 16.06 1.04 15.28
C CYS A 6 15.79 0.89 16.79
N PRO A 7 14.74 1.49 17.36
CA PRO A 7 14.45 1.38 18.79
C PRO A 7 14.04 -0.04 19.21
N ASN A 8 13.59 -0.88 18.26
CA ASN A 8 13.18 -2.26 18.54
C ASN A 8 14.33 -3.26 18.42
N CYS A 9 15.21 -3.10 17.42
CA CYS A 9 16.28 -4.06 17.13
C CYS A 9 17.68 -3.57 17.48
N GLN A 10 17.85 -2.27 17.76
CA GLN A 10 19.15 -1.60 17.96
C GLN A 10 20.14 -1.78 16.78
N VAL A 11 19.62 -2.09 15.60
CA VAL A 11 20.41 -2.21 14.35
C VAL A 11 20.33 -0.89 13.59
N GLY A 12 21.42 -0.54 12.88
CA GLY A 12 21.45 0.60 11.98
C GLY A 12 20.36 0.52 10.93
N MET A 13 19.61 1.61 10.78
CA MET A 13 18.63 1.76 9.71
C MET A 13 19.32 2.05 8.38
N LYS A 14 18.64 1.69 7.29
CA LYS A 14 19.09 1.92 5.92
C LYS A 14 18.17 2.91 5.24
N GLU A 15 18.73 3.98 4.70
CA GLU A 15 18.00 4.95 3.90
C GLU A 15 17.56 4.32 2.56
N VAL A 16 16.29 4.51 2.21
CA VAL A 16 15.67 4.02 0.98
C VAL A 16 14.78 5.12 0.41
N GLU A 17 14.90 5.39 -0.89
CA GLU A 17 14.00 6.30 -1.58
C GLU A 17 12.70 5.60 -2.00
N ARG A 18 11.55 6.15 -1.61
CA ARG A 18 10.22 5.68 -1.97
C ARG A 18 9.36 6.82 -2.46
N ARG A 19 8.97 6.77 -3.75
CA ARG A 19 8.09 7.77 -4.39
C ARG A 19 8.60 9.21 -4.21
N GLY A 20 9.93 9.41 -4.27
CA GLY A 20 10.58 10.71 -4.09
C GLY A 20 10.70 11.17 -2.64
N VAL A 21 10.46 10.29 -1.66
CA VAL A 21 10.66 10.54 -0.23
C VAL A 21 11.73 9.59 0.29
N LEU A 22 12.75 10.13 0.96
CA LEU A 22 13.78 9.32 1.63
C LEU A 22 13.18 8.80 2.93
N VAL A 23 13.29 7.50 3.18
CA VAL A 23 12.79 6.89 4.41
C VAL A 23 13.81 5.92 4.96
N ASP A 24 13.94 5.88 6.29
CA ASP A 24 14.86 4.97 6.96
C ASP A 24 14.16 3.67 7.32
N VAL A 25 14.67 2.55 6.81
CA VAL A 25 14.07 1.22 7.00
C VAL A 25 15.01 0.32 7.81
N CYS A 26 14.48 -0.29 8.86
CA CYS A 26 15.19 -1.32 9.59
C CYS A 26 15.18 -2.65 8.81
N PRO A 27 16.35 -3.23 8.48
CA PRO A 27 16.42 -4.49 7.72
C PRO A 27 16.00 -5.73 8.52
N GLN A 28 15.87 -5.64 9.85
CA GLN A 28 15.52 -6.76 10.72
C GLN A 28 14.02 -6.86 11.00
N CYS A 29 13.39 -5.77 11.47
CA CYS A 29 11.95 -5.77 11.79
C CYS A 29 11.07 -5.13 10.72
N GLY A 30 11.66 -4.48 9.71
CA GLY A 30 10.91 -3.72 8.70
C GLY A 30 10.32 -2.40 9.23
N GLY A 31 10.68 -1.98 10.44
CA GLY A 31 10.26 -0.68 10.98
C GLY A 31 10.73 0.46 10.09
N VAL A 32 9.85 1.42 9.84
CA VAL A 32 10.12 2.60 9.00
C VAL A 32 10.15 3.83 9.88
N TRP A 33 11.19 4.64 9.73
CA TRP A 33 11.33 5.93 10.38
C TRP A 33 11.13 7.04 9.34
N LEU A 34 10.34 8.03 9.72
CA LEU A 34 9.89 9.12 8.87
C LEU A 34 10.12 10.43 9.62
N ASP A 35 10.69 11.42 8.93
CA ASP A 35 10.82 12.75 9.46
C ASP A 35 9.51 13.54 9.34
N ARG A 36 9.43 14.66 10.07
CA ARG A 36 8.28 15.57 10.01
C ARG A 36 8.14 16.14 8.59
N GLY A 37 6.99 15.96 7.95
CA GLY A 37 6.74 16.42 6.58
C GLY A 37 6.89 15.32 5.51
N GLU A 38 7.55 14.21 5.82
CA GLU A 38 7.71 13.08 4.89
C GLU A 38 6.45 12.21 4.82
N LEU A 39 5.81 12.01 5.97
CA LEU A 39 4.55 11.29 6.06
C LEU A 39 3.46 11.96 5.21
N GLU A 40 3.33 13.29 5.29
CA GLU A 40 2.34 14.01 4.51
C GLU A 40 2.57 13.84 2.99
N LYS A 41 3.82 13.85 2.54
CA LYS A 41 4.17 13.62 1.12
C LYS A 41 3.80 12.21 0.67
N LEU A 42 4.11 11.20 1.49
CA LEU A 42 3.75 9.81 1.18
C LEU A 42 2.23 9.62 1.13
N LEU A 43 1.49 10.24 2.06
CA LEU A 43 0.02 10.19 2.06
C LEU A 43 -0.59 10.87 0.84
N ALA A 44 -0.05 12.02 0.42
CA ALA A 44 -0.48 12.68 -0.81
C ALA A 44 -0.26 11.78 -2.03
N ALA A 45 0.93 11.21 -2.16
CA ALA A 45 1.27 10.29 -3.24
C ALA A 45 0.45 8.99 -3.21
N ALA A 46 0.04 8.52 -2.02
CA ALA A 46 -0.85 7.37 -1.89
C ALA A 46 -2.25 7.68 -2.41
N LYS A 47 -2.82 8.84 -2.02
CA LYS A 47 -4.15 9.29 -2.47
C LYS A 47 -4.24 9.48 -3.98
N GLU A 48 -3.19 10.00 -4.61
CA GLU A 48 -3.20 10.15 -6.07
C GLU A 48 -3.25 8.80 -6.80
N VAL A 49 -2.51 7.81 -6.29
CA VAL A 49 -2.55 6.45 -6.82
C VAL A 49 -3.93 5.82 -6.60
N GLU A 50 -4.51 5.95 -5.40
CA GLU A 50 -5.86 5.46 -5.11
C GLU A 50 -6.90 6.08 -6.05
N ARG A 51 -6.85 7.40 -6.25
CA ARG A 51 -7.75 8.11 -7.16
C ARG A 51 -7.63 7.60 -8.59
N ALA A 52 -6.41 7.45 -9.10
CA ALA A 52 -6.18 6.93 -10.45
C ALA A 52 -6.74 5.50 -10.63
N TYR A 53 -6.53 4.63 -9.63
CA TYR A 53 -7.11 3.28 -9.63
C TYR A 53 -8.64 3.31 -9.60
N GLU A 54 -9.26 4.18 -8.80
CA GLU A 54 -10.72 4.31 -8.74
C GLU A 54 -11.30 4.83 -10.05
N GLU A 55 -10.69 5.85 -10.66
CA GLU A 55 -11.09 6.40 -11.95
C GLU A 55 -11.02 5.33 -13.06
N GLU A 56 -9.92 4.58 -13.13
CA GLU A 56 -9.75 3.49 -14.09
C GLU A 56 -10.79 2.38 -13.86
N ARG A 57 -11.03 2.03 -12.59
CA ARG A 57 -12.01 1.03 -12.19
C ARG A 57 -13.43 1.46 -12.60
N GLU A 58 -13.81 2.69 -12.33
CA GLU A 58 -15.11 3.25 -12.73
C GLU A 58 -15.27 3.30 -14.25
N ALA A 59 -14.21 3.66 -14.98
CA ALA A 59 -14.22 3.65 -16.44
C ALA A 59 -14.46 2.23 -16.99
N TYR A 60 -13.84 1.21 -16.39
CA TYR A 60 -14.10 -0.20 -16.72
C TYR A 60 -15.56 -0.60 -16.44
N TYR A 61 -16.08 -0.27 -15.25
CA TYR A 61 -17.49 -0.53 -14.91
C TYR A 61 -18.46 0.16 -15.87
N ARG A 62 -18.19 1.40 -16.29
CA ARG A 62 -19.02 2.16 -17.24
C ARG A 62 -18.99 1.55 -18.64
N ARG A 63 -17.83 1.05 -19.08
CA ARG A 63 -17.67 0.45 -20.41
C ARG A 63 -18.29 -0.94 -20.51
N GLU A 64 -18.07 -1.79 -19.51
CA GLU A 64 -18.38 -3.23 -19.62
C GLU A 64 -19.50 -3.70 -18.68
N GLY A 65 -19.91 -2.91 -17.68
CA GLY A 65 -21.06 -3.20 -16.81
C GLY A 65 -20.97 -4.46 -15.94
N LYS A 66 -19.88 -5.24 -16.01
CA LYS A 66 -19.74 -6.49 -15.28
C LYS A 66 -18.95 -6.28 -13.99
N PRO A 67 -19.57 -6.37 -12.80
CA PRO A 67 -18.82 -6.29 -11.56
C PRO A 67 -17.89 -7.48 -11.41
N TYR A 68 -16.68 -7.20 -10.89
CA TYR A 68 -15.73 -8.24 -10.47
C TYR A 68 -16.44 -9.20 -9.51
N ARG A 69 -16.79 -10.37 -10.01
CA ARG A 69 -17.43 -11.42 -9.22
C ARG A 69 -16.35 -12.04 -8.35
N LYS A 70 -16.22 -11.53 -7.12
CA LYS A 70 -15.41 -12.14 -6.07
C LYS A 70 -15.88 -13.60 -5.97
N LYS A 71 -15.09 -14.56 -6.47
CA LYS A 71 -15.42 -15.99 -6.33
C LYS A 71 -15.42 -16.28 -4.84
N LYS A 72 -16.61 -16.36 -4.23
CA LYS A 72 -16.78 -16.86 -2.87
C LYS A 72 -16.31 -18.31 -2.87
N GLY A 73 -15.43 -18.63 -1.93
CA GLY A 73 -14.95 -19.99 -1.75
C GLY A 73 -16.11 -20.92 -1.41
N PHE A 74 -16.13 -22.09 -2.07
CA PHE A 74 -16.82 -23.36 -1.82
C PHE A 74 -18.29 -23.43 -1.33
N LEU A 75 -18.82 -22.47 -0.56
CA LEU A 75 -20.14 -22.58 0.09
C LEU A 75 -21.34 -22.10 -0.75
N GLU A 76 -21.13 -21.56 -1.97
CA GLU A 76 -22.22 -21.08 -2.85
C GLU A 76 -22.54 -22.04 -4.02
N VAL A 77 -22.00 -23.25 -4.03
CA VAL A 77 -22.32 -24.25 -5.07
C VAL A 77 -23.73 -24.85 -4.87
N PHE A 78 -24.30 -24.78 -3.67
CA PHE A 78 -25.60 -25.40 -3.35
C PHE A 78 -26.84 -24.60 -3.80
N ASP A 79 -26.74 -23.30 -4.11
CA ASP A 79 -27.89 -22.47 -4.56
C ASP A 79 -28.10 -22.49 -6.10
N LEU A 80 -27.36 -23.32 -6.83
CA LEU A 80 -27.46 -23.45 -8.30
C LEU A 80 -28.10 -24.78 -8.75
N PHE A 81 -28.44 -25.66 -7.81
CA PHE A 81 -29.23 -26.88 -8.03
C PHE A 81 -30.52 -26.77 -7.21
N ASP A 82 -31.45 -25.94 -7.70
CA ASP A 82 -32.88 -26.24 -7.67
C ASP A 82 -33.39 -26.10 -9.12
#